data_AF-A0A060QJQ7-F1
#
_entry.id   AF-A0A060QJQ7-F1
#
_cell.length_a   1.000
_cell.length_b   1.000
_cell.length_c   1.000
_cell.angle_alpha   90.00
_cell.angle_beta   90.00
_cell.angle_gamma   90.00
#
_symmetry.space_group_name_H-M   'P 1'
#
loop_
_entity.id
_entity.type
_entity.pdbx_description
1 polymer ?
#
loop_
_entity_poly.entity_id
_entity_poly.type
_entity_poly.pdbx_seq_one_letter_code
_entity_poly.pdbx_strand_id
1 'polypeptide(L)'
;MTYDAQGARMGLREITWAGRDTGQVGHTGHDDIDHRPICILENAFGGGLPHKTLSVTPEHCFLIDGVLLPARMLVNHRSIFYLTDLTRYPYFHFKTEGHAIVRANGILTETLRDDVRQFVRRSAGGNAEGAGLNASAEAAFAAPLCTDHGLARTIHTRLNEQATAMGLQAQTHMRVLEHDAGLHLVLADGRRLNPIRLNQRWAVFSLPAGQNAVQIVSRHARPCDTHGPYLDDRRDLGVRVGEVTLFGSDVTRSVTAHLDGHAVAGWHDEGAGAQSRWTNGRALLPLGEALGTQALMTIEVLETALYFQDYSTGTVASEQVAA
;
A
#
# COMPACT_ATOMS: atom_id res chain seq x y z
N MET A 1 -22.73 -24.82 7.15
CA MET A 1 -21.94 -25.12 8.36
C MET A 1 -20.97 -23.98 8.56
N THR A 2 -20.95 -23.38 9.74
CA THR A 2 -20.07 -22.28 10.13
C THR A 2 -19.10 -22.71 11.21
N TYR A 3 -18.04 -21.92 11.38
CA TYR A 3 -16.94 -22.19 12.29
C TYR A 3 -16.64 -20.96 13.16
N ASP A 4 -16.02 -21.17 14.32
CA ASP A 4 -15.46 -20.10 15.15
C ASP A 4 -14.04 -19.75 14.71
N ALA A 5 -13.41 -18.78 15.39
CA ALA A 5 -12.05 -18.36 15.12
C ALA A 5 -11.02 -19.48 15.35
N GLN A 6 -11.32 -20.47 16.20
CA GLN A 6 -10.46 -21.62 16.45
C GLN A 6 -10.69 -22.76 15.43
N GLY A 7 -11.63 -22.59 14.50
CA GLY A 7 -11.97 -23.57 13.48
C GLY A 7 -12.88 -24.70 13.98
N ALA A 8 -13.45 -24.57 15.18
CA ALA A 8 -14.45 -25.51 15.68
C ALA A 8 -15.81 -25.26 15.03
N ARG A 9 -16.59 -26.33 14.81
CA ARG A 9 -17.92 -26.24 14.21
C ARG A 9 -18.89 -25.55 15.16
N MET A 10 -19.55 -24.50 14.69
CA MET A 10 -20.58 -23.80 15.47
C MET A 10 -22.00 -24.27 15.14
N GLY A 11 -22.28 -24.59 13.86
CA GLY A 11 -23.62 -25.02 13.44
C GLY A 11 -23.96 -24.64 12.00
N LEU A 12 -25.22 -24.80 11.62
CA LEU A 12 -25.73 -24.31 10.35
C LEU A 12 -26.23 -22.87 10.52
N ARG A 13 -25.92 -22.01 9.54
CA ARG A 13 -26.53 -20.69 9.39
C ARG A 13 -27.18 -20.60 8.02
N GLU A 14 -28.30 -19.90 7.95
CA GLU A 14 -29.02 -19.66 6.71
C GLU A 14 -28.21 -18.74 5.78
N ILE A 15 -28.28 -19.01 4.48
CA ILE A 15 -27.75 -18.12 3.44
C ILE A 15 -28.82 -17.08 3.13
N THR A 16 -28.58 -15.83 3.52
CA THR A 16 -29.53 -14.72 3.33
C THR A 16 -29.46 -14.11 1.94
N TRP A 17 -28.32 -14.29 1.25
CA TRP A 17 -28.12 -13.80 -0.11
C TRP A 17 -26.99 -14.58 -0.80
N ALA A 18 -27.12 -14.83 -2.09
CA ALA A 18 -26.04 -15.29 -2.96
C ALA A 18 -26.11 -14.53 -4.28
N GLY A 19 -24.96 -14.18 -4.84
CA GLY A 19 -24.89 -13.42 -6.07
C GLY A 19 -23.62 -13.68 -6.87
N ARG A 20 -23.74 -13.39 -8.16
CA ARG A 20 -22.65 -13.40 -9.12
C ARG A 20 -22.49 -11.99 -9.67
N ASP A 21 -21.26 -11.56 -9.83
CA ASP A 21 -20.92 -10.31 -10.49
C ASP A 21 -19.64 -10.47 -11.31
N THR A 22 -19.18 -9.42 -11.98
CA THR A 22 -17.98 -9.42 -12.80
C THR A 22 -17.02 -8.34 -12.35
N GLY A 23 -15.81 -8.74 -11.97
CA GLY A 23 -14.71 -7.83 -11.66
C GLY A 23 -14.05 -7.34 -12.93
N GLN A 24 -13.65 -6.07 -12.93
CA GLN A 24 -12.82 -5.45 -13.96
C GLN A 24 -11.52 -5.00 -13.29
N VAL A 25 -10.39 -5.33 -13.91
CA VAL A 25 -9.08 -4.99 -13.39
C VAL A 25 -8.78 -3.52 -13.67
N GLY A 26 -8.27 -2.83 -12.66
CA GLY A 26 -7.86 -1.42 -12.73
C GLY A 26 -6.61 -1.17 -13.58
N HIS A 27 -6.15 0.08 -13.57
CA HIS A 27 -5.05 0.57 -14.39
C HIS A 27 -4.03 1.40 -13.59
N THR A 28 -4.02 1.28 -12.26
CA THR A 28 -3.06 1.97 -11.40
C THR A 28 -1.65 1.40 -11.53
N GLY A 29 -1.52 0.15 -11.99
CA GLY A 29 -0.25 -0.56 -12.09
C GLY A 29 0.08 -1.37 -10.83
N HIS A 30 -0.81 -1.35 -9.83
CA HIS A 30 -0.67 -2.07 -8.58
C HIS A 30 -1.74 -3.17 -8.49
N ASP A 31 -1.33 -4.44 -8.54
CA ASP A 31 -2.25 -5.58 -8.65
C ASP A 31 -3.31 -5.66 -7.54
N ASP A 32 -2.95 -5.27 -6.31
CA ASP A 32 -3.83 -5.27 -5.15
C ASP A 32 -4.92 -4.18 -5.25
N ILE A 33 -4.55 -2.98 -5.71
CA ILE A 33 -5.45 -1.83 -5.90
C ILE A 33 -6.32 -2.04 -7.15
N ASP A 34 -5.73 -2.61 -8.20
CA ASP A 34 -6.41 -2.92 -9.46
C ASP A 34 -7.36 -4.13 -9.35
N HIS A 35 -7.59 -4.64 -8.12
CA HIS A 35 -8.45 -5.78 -7.84
C HIS A 35 -8.07 -7.03 -8.63
N ARG A 36 -6.80 -7.22 -8.96
CA ARG A 36 -6.38 -8.36 -9.77
C ARG A 36 -6.58 -9.67 -9.00
N PRO A 37 -7.17 -10.72 -9.59
CA PRO A 37 -7.41 -11.97 -8.88
C PRO A 37 -6.11 -12.61 -8.41
N ILE A 38 -6.16 -13.20 -7.22
CA ILE A 38 -5.08 -13.99 -6.66
C ILE A 38 -5.40 -15.47 -6.89
N CYS A 39 -4.48 -16.18 -7.53
CA CYS A 39 -4.47 -17.63 -7.63
C CYS A 39 -3.82 -18.22 -6.38
N ILE A 40 -4.46 -19.22 -5.80
CA ILE A 40 -3.97 -20.02 -4.69
C ILE A 40 -3.93 -21.46 -5.19
N LEU A 41 -2.73 -22.01 -5.34
CA LEU A 41 -2.57 -23.39 -5.80
C LEU A 41 -3.09 -24.41 -4.77
N GLU A 42 -3.48 -25.58 -5.26
CA GLU A 42 -3.68 -26.76 -4.41
C GLU A 42 -2.48 -26.97 -3.46
N ASN A 43 -2.76 -27.35 -2.22
CA ASN A 43 -1.75 -27.57 -1.18
C ASN A 43 -0.86 -26.35 -0.81
N ALA A 44 -1.23 -25.12 -1.22
CA ALA A 44 -0.49 -23.90 -0.90
C ALA A 44 -0.32 -23.61 0.60
N PHE A 45 -1.24 -24.08 1.44
CA PHE A 45 -1.22 -23.95 2.92
C PHE A 45 -0.63 -25.19 3.61
N GLY A 46 -0.21 -26.20 2.86
CA GLY A 46 0.23 -27.50 3.38
C GLY A 46 -0.92 -28.43 3.78
N GLY A 47 -0.59 -29.66 4.14
CA GLY A 47 -1.58 -30.67 4.59
C GLY A 47 -2.65 -31.04 3.55
N GLY A 48 -2.40 -30.80 2.26
CA GLY A 48 -3.36 -30.98 1.18
C GLY A 48 -4.33 -29.81 0.99
N LEU A 49 -4.07 -28.64 1.61
CA LEU A 49 -4.98 -27.49 1.60
C LEU A 49 -4.47 -26.31 0.76
N PRO A 50 -5.32 -25.65 -0.04
CA PRO A 50 -6.69 -26.06 -0.40
C PRO A 50 -6.68 -27.38 -1.18
N HIS A 51 -7.80 -28.11 -1.16
CA HIS A 51 -7.97 -29.37 -1.89
C HIS A 51 -7.98 -29.19 -3.42
N LYS A 52 -8.08 -27.94 -3.89
CA LYS A 52 -8.08 -27.58 -5.30
C LYS A 52 -7.63 -26.14 -5.43
N THR A 53 -6.87 -25.85 -6.49
CA THR A 53 -6.54 -24.50 -6.90
C THR A 53 -7.81 -23.63 -7.01
N LEU A 54 -7.75 -22.41 -6.47
CA LEU A 54 -8.83 -21.44 -6.52
C LEU A 54 -8.30 -20.04 -6.81
N SER A 55 -9.21 -19.16 -7.24
CA SER A 55 -8.93 -17.73 -7.43
C SER A 55 -9.88 -16.89 -6.59
N VAL A 56 -9.36 -15.86 -5.95
CA VAL A 56 -10.12 -14.95 -5.08
C VAL A 56 -9.74 -13.50 -5.33
N THR A 57 -10.56 -12.56 -4.86
CA THR A 57 -10.22 -11.13 -4.89
C THR A 57 -9.17 -10.80 -3.81
N PRO A 58 -8.40 -9.71 -3.95
CA PRO A 58 -7.32 -9.38 -3.01
C PRO A 58 -7.76 -9.16 -1.55
N GLU A 59 -8.99 -8.70 -1.35
CA GLU A 59 -9.57 -8.39 -0.04
C GLU A 59 -10.30 -9.57 0.60
N HIS A 60 -10.40 -10.72 -0.07
CA HIS A 60 -11.05 -11.90 0.51
C HIS A 60 -10.18 -12.50 1.62
N CYS A 61 -10.74 -12.70 2.82
CA CYS A 61 -9.96 -13.16 3.96
C CYS A 61 -10.03 -14.68 4.18
N PHE A 62 -8.90 -15.24 4.59
CA PHE A 62 -8.79 -16.62 5.08
C PHE A 62 -8.58 -16.62 6.59
N LEU A 63 -9.17 -17.59 7.28
CA LEU A 63 -8.94 -17.78 8.71
C LEU A 63 -7.67 -18.62 8.91
N ILE A 64 -6.65 -18.01 9.50
CA ILE A 64 -5.35 -18.63 9.79
C ILE A 64 -4.98 -18.24 11.21
N ASP A 65 -4.63 -19.22 12.05
CA ASP A 65 -4.19 -18.98 13.44
C ASP A 65 -5.12 -18.05 14.26
N GLY A 66 -6.44 -18.19 14.08
CA GLY A 66 -7.42 -17.40 14.83
C GLY A 66 -7.77 -16.05 14.25
N VAL A 67 -7.14 -15.63 13.14
CA VAL A 67 -7.34 -14.31 12.53
C VAL A 67 -7.75 -14.41 11.07
N LEU A 68 -8.53 -13.42 10.62
CA LEU A 68 -8.81 -13.20 9.21
C LEU A 68 -7.64 -12.43 8.59
N LEU A 69 -7.01 -13.03 7.57
CA LEU A 69 -5.95 -12.40 6.79
C LEU A 69 -6.40 -12.23 5.33
N PRO A 70 -6.37 -11.01 4.77
CA PRO A 70 -6.67 -10.80 3.37
C PRO A 70 -5.71 -11.55 2.44
N ALA A 71 -6.24 -12.07 1.33
CA ALA A 71 -5.47 -12.85 0.35
C ALA A 71 -4.24 -12.10 -0.18
N ARG A 72 -4.31 -10.76 -0.37
CA ARG A 72 -3.16 -9.95 -0.81
C ARG A 72 -1.94 -10.10 0.10
N MET A 73 -2.17 -10.29 1.41
CA MET A 73 -1.11 -10.38 2.41
C MET A 73 -0.45 -11.76 2.46
N LEU A 74 -1.06 -12.75 1.81
CA LEU A 74 -0.56 -14.13 1.71
C LEU A 74 0.28 -14.37 0.45
N VAL A 75 0.34 -13.40 -0.47
CA VAL A 75 1.04 -13.53 -1.76
C VAL A 75 2.52 -13.80 -1.51
N ASN A 76 2.99 -14.97 -1.91
CA ASN A 76 4.40 -15.36 -1.80
C ASN A 76 5.10 -15.44 -3.17
N HIS A 77 4.39 -15.06 -4.23
CA HIS A 77 4.85 -15.13 -5.62
C HIS A 77 5.29 -16.53 -6.07
N ARG A 78 4.89 -17.58 -5.34
CA ARG A 78 5.16 -19.00 -5.65
C ARG A 78 3.84 -19.74 -5.78
N SER A 79 3.28 -20.18 -4.65
CA SER A 79 2.01 -20.90 -4.57
C SER A 79 0.78 -19.98 -4.49
N ILE A 80 0.99 -18.72 -4.12
CA ILE A 80 -0.04 -17.69 -4.02
C ILE A 80 0.45 -16.45 -4.78
N PHE A 81 -0.22 -16.09 -5.87
CA PHE A 81 0.24 -15.06 -6.81
C PHE A 81 -0.91 -14.42 -7.61
N TYR A 82 -0.70 -13.22 -8.12
CA TYR A 82 -1.68 -12.50 -8.94
C TYR A 82 -1.76 -13.09 -10.36
N LEU A 83 -2.97 -13.15 -10.92
CA LEU A 83 -3.24 -13.54 -12.31
C LEU A 83 -3.13 -12.31 -13.22
N THR A 84 -1.93 -12.03 -13.72
CA THR A 84 -1.58 -10.83 -14.52
C THR A 84 -2.24 -10.73 -15.89
N ASP A 85 -2.63 -11.87 -16.47
CA ASP A 85 -3.18 -11.93 -17.83
C ASP A 85 -4.70 -11.71 -17.88
N LEU A 86 -5.36 -11.60 -16.73
CA LEU A 86 -6.80 -11.36 -16.64
C LEU A 86 -7.11 -9.87 -16.53
N THR A 87 -8.02 -9.40 -17.39
CA THR A 87 -8.55 -8.03 -17.33
C THR A 87 -9.99 -7.97 -16.83
N ARG A 88 -10.70 -9.12 -16.85
CA ARG A 88 -12.08 -9.27 -16.43
C ARG A 88 -12.34 -10.70 -15.95
N TYR A 89 -13.10 -10.87 -14.87
CA TYR A 89 -13.36 -12.20 -14.29
C TYR A 89 -14.70 -12.24 -13.55
N PRO A 90 -15.44 -13.37 -13.60
CA PRO A 90 -16.62 -13.54 -12.76
C PRO A 90 -16.21 -13.81 -11.30
N TYR A 91 -16.97 -13.32 -10.35
CA TYR A 91 -16.85 -13.71 -8.95
C TYR A 91 -18.22 -13.97 -8.33
N PHE A 92 -18.21 -14.76 -7.26
CA PHE A 92 -19.40 -15.20 -6.55
C PHE A 92 -19.25 -14.88 -5.09
N HIS A 93 -20.29 -14.29 -4.50
CA HIS A 93 -20.35 -14.03 -3.07
C HIS A 93 -21.66 -14.56 -2.51
N PHE A 94 -21.64 -14.91 -1.22
CA PHE A 94 -22.84 -15.19 -0.48
C PHE A 94 -22.72 -14.64 0.94
N LYS A 95 -23.86 -14.42 1.56
CA LYS A 95 -24.02 -13.89 2.91
C LYS A 95 -24.76 -14.88 3.77
N THR A 96 -24.55 -14.78 5.06
CA THR A 96 -25.32 -15.49 6.08
C THR A 96 -26.04 -14.48 6.98
N GLU A 97 -26.82 -14.96 7.94
CA GLU A 97 -27.21 -14.13 9.08
C GLU A 97 -25.93 -13.73 9.86
N GLY A 98 -25.54 -12.48 9.70
CA GLY A 98 -24.26 -11.94 10.15
C GLY A 98 -23.05 -12.48 9.39
N HIS A 99 -21.89 -11.87 9.66
CA HIS A 99 -20.61 -12.34 9.14
C HIS A 99 -20.24 -13.69 9.77
N ALA A 100 -19.70 -14.63 8.99
CA ALA A 100 -19.41 -15.98 9.46
C ALA A 100 -18.15 -16.57 8.80
N ILE A 101 -17.49 -17.49 9.52
CA ILE A 101 -16.46 -18.34 8.94
C ILE A 101 -17.11 -19.59 8.34
N VAL A 102 -16.72 -19.93 7.12
CA VAL A 102 -17.18 -21.06 6.33
C VAL A 102 -15.98 -21.85 5.80
N ARG A 103 -16.24 -23.03 5.22
CA ARG A 103 -15.21 -23.83 4.56
C ARG A 103 -15.45 -23.86 3.06
N ALA A 104 -14.46 -23.43 2.29
CA ALA A 104 -14.45 -23.50 0.83
C ALA A 104 -13.15 -24.19 0.38
N ASN A 105 -13.24 -25.18 -0.51
CA ASN A 105 -12.09 -25.98 -0.98
C ASN A 105 -11.19 -26.52 0.14
N GLY A 106 -11.78 -26.90 1.27
CA GLY A 106 -11.06 -27.44 2.42
C GLY A 106 -10.52 -26.39 3.41
N ILE A 107 -10.38 -25.13 3.01
CA ILE A 107 -9.84 -24.04 3.86
C ILE A 107 -10.93 -23.19 4.50
N LEU A 108 -10.64 -22.64 5.68
CA LEU A 108 -11.55 -21.75 6.39
C LEU A 108 -11.40 -20.32 5.86
N THR A 109 -12.54 -19.70 5.55
CA THR A 109 -12.63 -18.38 4.93
C THR A 109 -13.93 -17.70 5.35
N GLU A 110 -14.15 -16.47 4.90
CA GLU A 110 -15.24 -15.63 5.35
C GLU A 110 -16.42 -15.58 4.36
N THR A 111 -17.62 -15.27 4.88
CA THR A 111 -18.78 -14.88 4.06
C THR A 111 -18.71 -13.39 3.73
N LEU A 112 -19.52 -12.92 2.77
CA LEU A 112 -19.56 -11.49 2.48
C LEU A 112 -20.17 -10.72 3.66
N ARG A 113 -19.53 -9.61 4.07
CA ARG A 113 -20.07 -8.70 5.10
C ARG A 113 -21.19 -7.79 4.57
N ASP A 114 -21.99 -7.24 5.48
CA ASP A 114 -23.13 -6.39 5.14
C ASP A 114 -22.77 -4.96 4.72
N ASP A 115 -21.71 -4.40 5.29
CA ASP A 115 -21.19 -3.06 5.01
C ASP A 115 -20.43 -2.96 3.68
N VAL A 116 -19.90 -4.06 3.15
CA VAL A 116 -19.09 -4.10 1.91
C VAL A 116 -19.89 -3.69 0.66
N ARG A 117 -21.23 -3.66 0.70
CA ARG A 117 -22.05 -3.10 -0.40
C ARG A 117 -21.81 -1.61 -0.63
N GLN A 118 -21.31 -0.86 0.35
CA GLN A 118 -20.91 0.54 0.14
C GLN A 118 -19.51 0.68 -0.47
N PHE A 119 -18.63 -0.31 -0.28
CA PHE A 119 -17.27 -0.32 -0.84
C PHE A 119 -17.28 -0.63 -2.35
N VAL A 120 -18.05 -1.65 -2.77
CA VAL A 120 -18.16 -2.05 -4.19
C VAL A 120 -18.80 -0.97 -5.08
N ARG A 121 -19.65 -0.09 -4.53
CA ARG A 121 -20.19 1.07 -5.26
C ARG A 121 -19.24 2.28 -5.30
N ARG A 122 -18.31 2.40 -4.35
CA ARG A 122 -17.38 3.54 -4.24
C ARG A 122 -16.11 3.38 -5.09
N SER A 123 -15.67 2.15 -5.37
CA SER A 123 -14.51 1.88 -6.23
C SER A 123 -14.74 2.20 -7.73
N ALA A 124 -15.95 2.61 -8.13
CA ALA A 124 -16.27 3.00 -9.51
C ALA A 124 -15.99 4.49 -9.83
N GLY A 125 -15.38 5.25 -8.91
CA GLY A 125 -14.94 6.62 -9.16
C GLY A 125 -15.10 7.51 -7.94
N GLY A 126 -14.00 7.79 -7.25
CA GLY A 126 -13.97 8.75 -6.17
C GLY A 126 -12.79 8.51 -5.24
N ASN A 127 -12.04 9.57 -4.97
CA ASN A 127 -10.85 9.59 -4.13
C ASN A 127 -11.04 8.77 -2.84
N ALA A 128 -10.03 7.96 -2.51
CA ALA A 128 -9.92 7.30 -1.22
C ALA A 128 -9.73 8.34 -0.11
N GLU A 129 -10.82 8.98 0.30
CA GLU A 129 -10.90 9.67 1.58
C GLU A 129 -11.20 8.63 2.66
N GLY A 130 -10.36 8.59 3.68
CA GLY A 130 -10.60 7.86 4.92
C GLY A 130 -11.87 8.37 5.57
N ALA A 131 -13.00 7.74 5.25
CA ALA A 131 -14.23 7.94 5.99
C ALA A 131 -14.13 7.11 7.27
N GLY A 132 -13.95 7.82 8.40
CA GLY A 132 -14.08 7.25 9.72
C GLY A 132 -15.33 6.37 9.81
N LEU A 133 -15.13 5.17 10.32
CA LEU A 133 -16.19 4.26 10.73
C LEU A 133 -17.03 5.00 11.78
N ASN A 134 -18.14 5.60 11.33
CA ASN A 134 -19.17 6.03 12.26
C ASN A 134 -19.76 4.76 12.84
N ALA A 135 -19.24 4.40 14.01
CA ALA A 135 -19.63 3.25 14.81
C ALA A 135 -21.13 3.26 15.11
N SER A 136 -21.94 2.79 14.16
CA SER A 136 -23.31 2.38 14.38
C SER A 136 -23.31 0.88 14.65
N ALA A 137 -22.89 0.47 15.86
CA ALA A 137 -22.94 -0.93 16.33
C ALA A 137 -22.63 -1.97 15.22
N GLU A 138 -21.56 -1.71 14.46
CA GLU A 138 -21.29 -2.32 13.16
C GLU A 138 -21.02 -3.82 13.30
N ALA A 139 -21.57 -4.62 12.38
CA ALA A 139 -21.47 -6.08 12.37
C ALA A 139 -20.01 -6.54 12.55
N ALA A 140 -19.69 -7.03 13.75
CA ALA A 140 -18.36 -7.49 14.11
C ALA A 140 -17.90 -8.59 13.14
N PHE A 141 -16.61 -8.61 12.81
CA PHE A 141 -16.04 -9.74 12.07
C PHE A 141 -16.27 -11.04 12.85
N ALA A 142 -16.43 -12.16 12.14
CA ALA A 142 -16.57 -13.49 12.76
C ALA A 142 -15.28 -13.96 13.47
N ALA A 143 -14.15 -13.33 13.15
CA ALA A 143 -12.86 -13.45 13.84
C ALA A 143 -12.08 -12.13 13.67
N PRO A 144 -11.09 -11.82 14.53
CA PRO A 144 -10.30 -10.60 14.40
C PRO A 144 -9.65 -10.46 13.02
N LEU A 145 -9.77 -9.31 12.37
CA LEU A 145 -8.98 -8.98 11.18
C LEU A 145 -7.55 -8.70 11.63
N CYS A 146 -6.57 -9.40 11.07
CA CYS A 146 -5.17 -9.17 11.42
C CYS A 146 -4.57 -8.08 10.53
N THR A 147 -4.27 -6.95 11.19
CA THR A 147 -3.43 -5.86 10.68
C THR A 147 -2.04 -5.86 11.34
N ASP A 148 -1.76 -6.87 12.18
CA ASP A 148 -0.48 -7.01 12.88
C ASP A 148 0.61 -7.53 11.94
N HIS A 149 1.67 -6.73 11.81
CA HIS A 149 2.81 -7.04 10.95
C HIS A 149 3.55 -8.32 11.37
N GLY A 150 3.71 -8.58 12.67
CA GLY A 150 4.49 -9.71 13.16
C GLY A 150 3.84 -11.06 12.85
N LEU A 151 2.55 -11.17 13.11
CA LEU A 151 1.76 -12.35 12.82
C LEU A 151 1.63 -12.59 11.31
N ALA A 152 1.30 -11.55 10.54
CA ALA A 152 1.18 -11.64 9.09
C ALA A 152 2.50 -12.12 8.44
N ARG A 153 3.63 -11.56 8.87
CA ARG A 153 4.96 -11.98 8.40
C ARG A 153 5.26 -13.44 8.77
N THR A 154 4.88 -13.88 9.96
CA THR A 154 5.06 -15.27 10.41
C THR A 154 4.24 -16.25 9.55
N ILE A 155 2.98 -15.91 9.27
CA ILE A 155 2.13 -16.69 8.36
C ILE A 155 2.75 -16.74 6.96
N HIS A 156 3.13 -15.58 6.41
CA HIS A 156 3.71 -15.48 5.08
C HIS A 156 5.00 -16.30 4.94
N THR A 157 5.88 -16.23 5.93
CA THR A 157 7.14 -17.00 5.97
C THR A 157 6.88 -18.50 5.86
N ARG A 158 5.94 -19.03 6.68
CA ARG A 158 5.56 -20.45 6.64
C ARG A 158 4.99 -20.86 5.28
N LEU A 159 4.15 -20.02 4.67
CA LEU A 159 3.59 -20.29 3.33
C LEU A 159 4.67 -20.29 2.25
N ASN A 160 5.66 -19.42 2.35
CA ASN A 160 6.78 -19.39 1.41
C ASN A 160 7.73 -20.59 1.60
N GLU A 161 7.99 -21.01 2.83
CA GLU A 161 8.73 -22.24 3.15
C GLU A 161 8.02 -23.47 2.57
N GLN A 162 6.70 -23.57 2.76
CA GLN A 162 5.88 -24.63 2.19
C GLN A 162 5.98 -24.67 0.66
N ALA A 163 5.85 -23.51 -0.01
CA ALA A 163 5.97 -23.42 -1.45
C ALA A 163 7.36 -23.85 -1.94
N THR A 164 8.40 -23.49 -1.19
CA THR A 164 9.79 -23.90 -1.49
C THR A 164 9.97 -25.41 -1.31
N ALA A 165 9.40 -26.00 -0.26
CA ALA A 165 9.41 -27.44 -0.03
C ALA A 165 8.66 -28.22 -1.12
N MET A 166 7.65 -27.60 -1.76
CA MET A 166 6.96 -28.14 -2.94
C MET A 166 7.77 -27.98 -4.25
N GLY A 167 8.96 -27.38 -4.21
CA GLY A 167 9.81 -27.15 -5.39
C GLY A 167 9.35 -26.00 -6.28
N LEU A 168 8.37 -25.18 -5.83
CA LEU A 168 7.85 -24.07 -6.61
C LEU A 168 8.84 -22.92 -6.62
N GLN A 169 9.17 -22.41 -7.81
CA GLN A 169 10.02 -21.24 -7.98
C GLN A 169 9.23 -19.94 -7.85
N ALA A 170 9.92 -18.87 -7.45
CA ALA A 170 9.32 -17.53 -7.44
C ALA A 170 9.05 -17.08 -8.88
N GLN A 171 7.86 -16.52 -9.10
CA GLN A 171 7.39 -16.03 -10.40
C GLN A 171 7.78 -14.57 -10.65
N THR A 172 8.31 -13.87 -9.65
CA THR A 172 8.72 -12.46 -9.76
C THR A 172 10.22 -12.29 -9.65
N HIS A 173 10.73 -11.25 -10.31
CA HIS A 173 12.14 -10.88 -10.26
C HIS A 173 12.42 -10.07 -8.99
N MET A 174 13.55 -10.37 -8.34
CA MET A 174 14.03 -9.58 -7.20
C MET A 174 14.46 -8.20 -7.69
N ARG A 175 13.87 -7.14 -7.15
CA ARG A 175 14.29 -5.76 -7.39
C ARG A 175 15.33 -5.34 -6.37
N VAL A 176 16.33 -4.58 -6.79
CA VAL A 176 17.31 -4.02 -5.86
C VAL A 176 16.67 -2.86 -5.11
N LEU A 177 16.91 -2.80 -3.81
CA LEU A 177 16.36 -1.81 -2.90
C LEU A 177 17.45 -0.84 -2.45
N GLU A 178 17.09 0.42 -2.28
CA GLU A 178 17.98 1.49 -1.82
C GLU A 178 17.29 2.43 -0.82
N HIS A 179 18.08 3.09 0.02
CA HIS A 179 17.58 4.06 1.00
C HIS A 179 17.71 5.52 0.53
N ASP A 180 18.38 5.77 -0.60
CA ASP A 180 18.50 7.11 -1.14
C ASP A 180 17.14 7.59 -1.67
N ALA A 181 16.58 8.58 -1.01
CA ALA A 181 15.32 9.20 -1.42
C ALA A 181 15.47 10.05 -2.69
N GLY A 182 16.69 10.36 -3.15
CA GLY A 182 16.90 11.28 -4.27
C GLY A 182 16.26 12.65 -4.04
N LEU A 183 16.22 13.09 -2.77
CA LEU A 183 15.47 14.26 -2.32
C LEU A 183 15.94 15.53 -3.02
N HIS A 184 15.01 16.25 -3.65
CA HIS A 184 15.26 17.53 -4.27
C HIS A 184 14.00 18.42 -4.24
N LEU A 185 14.18 19.70 -4.55
CA LEU A 185 13.05 20.60 -4.76
C LEU A 185 12.84 20.84 -6.25
N VAL A 186 11.59 21.05 -6.64
CA VAL A 186 11.22 21.56 -7.96
C VAL A 186 10.48 22.89 -7.78
N LEU A 187 10.95 23.92 -8.48
CA LEU A 187 10.35 25.25 -8.48
C LEU A 187 9.15 25.31 -9.44
N ALA A 188 8.36 26.39 -9.37
CA ALA A 188 7.20 26.60 -10.23
C ALA A 188 7.54 26.62 -11.74
N ASP A 189 8.76 27.05 -12.09
CA ASP A 189 9.27 27.05 -13.46
C ASP A 189 9.86 25.70 -13.91
N GLY A 190 9.76 24.66 -13.07
CA GLY A 190 10.28 23.33 -13.35
C GLY A 190 11.76 23.14 -13.05
N ARG A 191 12.50 24.18 -12.63
CA ARG A 191 13.91 24.02 -12.25
C ARG A 191 14.04 23.12 -11.02
N ARG A 192 14.97 22.16 -11.11
CA ARG A 192 15.37 21.29 -10.00
C ARG A 192 16.45 21.97 -9.15
N LEU A 193 16.26 21.96 -7.84
CA LEU A 193 17.26 22.36 -6.85
C LEU A 193 17.67 21.13 -6.04
N ASN A 194 18.95 20.77 -6.13
CA ASN A 194 19.54 19.76 -5.26
C ASN A 194 19.87 20.39 -3.88
N PRO A 195 19.87 19.60 -2.80
CA PRO A 195 20.26 20.11 -1.50
C PRO A 195 21.73 20.54 -1.53
N ILE A 196 22.02 21.73 -1.00
CA ILE A 196 23.41 22.17 -0.77
C ILE A 196 24.06 21.39 0.39
N ARG A 197 23.22 20.84 1.28
CA ARG A 197 23.63 19.94 2.35
C ARG A 197 22.51 18.94 2.62
N LEU A 198 22.85 17.65 2.67
CA LEU A 198 21.95 16.60 3.08
C LEU A 198 22.67 15.72 4.09
N ASN A 199 22.10 15.56 5.28
CA ASN A 199 22.52 14.54 6.24
C ASN A 199 21.30 13.68 6.64
N GLN A 200 21.46 12.81 7.64
CA GLN A 200 20.40 11.88 8.06
C GLN A 200 19.12 12.57 8.55
N ARG A 201 19.15 13.86 8.91
CA ARG A 201 18.02 14.55 9.54
C ARG A 201 17.60 15.84 8.80
N TRP A 202 18.54 16.52 8.16
CA TRP A 202 18.32 17.86 7.61
C TRP A 202 18.75 17.92 6.16
N ALA A 203 17.82 18.35 5.31
CA ALA A 203 18.10 18.80 3.96
C ALA A 203 18.09 20.34 3.92
N VAL A 204 19.12 20.93 3.33
CA VAL A 204 19.27 22.38 3.20
C VAL A 204 19.27 22.75 1.74
N PHE A 205 18.45 23.73 1.36
CA PHE A 205 18.33 24.26 0.01
C PHE A 205 18.54 25.76 0.01
N SER A 206 19.04 26.29 -1.10
CA SER A 206 19.05 27.74 -1.34
C SER A 206 17.96 28.07 -2.36
N LEU A 207 16.98 28.87 -1.93
CA LEU A 207 15.83 29.26 -2.75
C LEU A 207 16.06 30.66 -3.33
N PRO A 208 15.83 30.87 -4.63
CA PRO A 208 15.85 32.20 -5.23
C PRO A 208 14.68 33.06 -4.71
N ALA A 209 14.79 34.37 -4.88
CA ALA A 209 13.68 35.29 -4.65
C ALA A 209 12.49 34.97 -5.58
N GLY A 210 11.29 35.41 -5.19
CA GLY A 210 10.04 35.25 -5.92
C GLY A 210 9.28 33.96 -5.64
N GLN A 211 9.87 32.99 -4.93
CA GLN A 211 9.19 31.72 -4.64
C GLN A 211 8.15 31.89 -3.53
N ASN A 212 6.91 31.48 -3.81
CA ASN A 212 5.81 31.37 -2.84
C ASN A 212 5.41 29.90 -2.55
N ALA A 213 5.94 28.96 -3.33
CA ALA A 213 5.74 27.53 -3.17
C ALA A 213 6.92 26.76 -3.78
N VAL A 214 7.13 25.54 -3.30
CA VAL A 214 8.06 24.57 -3.89
C VAL A 214 7.42 23.20 -3.90
N GLN A 215 7.89 22.29 -4.74
CA GLN A 215 7.56 20.88 -4.66
C GLN A 215 8.71 20.11 -4.04
N ILE A 216 8.45 19.36 -2.97
CA ILE A 216 9.37 18.39 -2.39
C ILE A 216 9.23 17.10 -3.20
N VAL A 217 10.32 16.67 -3.83
CA VAL A 217 10.33 15.49 -4.70
C VAL A 217 11.33 14.48 -4.19
N SER A 218 10.90 13.22 -4.16
CA SER A 218 11.71 12.07 -3.76
C SER A 218 11.26 10.83 -4.51
N ARG A 219 12.11 9.79 -4.51
CA ARG A 219 11.65 8.42 -4.75
C ARG A 219 10.55 8.09 -3.76
N HIS A 220 9.65 7.21 -4.17
CA HIS A 220 8.56 6.72 -3.35
C HIS A 220 8.35 5.24 -3.62
N ALA A 221 7.83 4.55 -2.62
CA ALA A 221 7.41 3.16 -2.75
C ALA A 221 6.38 2.83 -1.67
N ARG A 222 5.62 1.76 -1.89
CA ARG A 222 4.69 1.23 -0.89
C ARG A 222 5.43 0.25 0.02
N PRO A 223 5.28 0.34 1.35
CA PRO A 223 5.89 -0.62 2.27
C PRO A 223 5.54 -2.08 1.94
N CYS A 224 4.30 -2.35 1.50
CA CYS A 224 3.87 -3.66 1.06
C CYS A 224 4.64 -4.21 -0.16
N ASP A 225 5.25 -3.34 -0.98
CA ASP A 225 6.04 -3.75 -2.14
C ASP A 225 7.53 -3.94 -1.81
N THR A 226 8.06 -3.21 -0.82
CA THR A 226 9.51 -3.16 -0.53
C THR A 226 9.94 -3.99 0.66
N HIS A 227 9.08 -4.14 1.67
CA HIS A 227 9.32 -5.06 2.79
C HIS A 227 8.64 -6.41 2.56
N GLY A 228 7.45 -6.40 1.97
CA GLY A 228 6.71 -7.60 1.58
C GLY A 228 5.19 -7.46 1.74
N PRO A 229 4.42 -8.30 1.04
CA PRO A 229 2.97 -8.17 0.95
C PRO A 229 2.25 -8.40 2.28
N TYR A 230 2.91 -9.01 3.26
CA TYR A 230 2.40 -9.18 4.63
C TYR A 230 2.25 -7.87 5.41
N LEU A 231 2.63 -6.72 4.84
CA LEU A 231 2.29 -5.39 5.36
C LEU A 231 1.04 -4.84 4.68
N ASP A 232 0.16 -4.23 5.48
CA ASP A 232 -1.05 -3.57 4.96
C ASP A 232 -0.86 -2.08 4.65
N ASP A 233 0.30 -1.50 4.95
CA ASP A 233 0.59 -0.12 4.55
C ASP A 233 0.84 -0.07 3.03
N ARG A 234 -0.21 0.34 2.32
CA ARG A 234 -0.27 0.47 0.85
C ARG A 234 -0.05 1.91 0.38
N ARG A 235 0.34 2.83 1.27
CA ARG A 235 0.60 4.22 0.90
C ARG A 235 1.90 4.30 0.11
N ASP A 236 1.92 5.08 -0.96
CA ASP A 236 3.17 5.47 -1.63
C ASP A 236 3.94 6.45 -0.74
N LEU A 237 4.98 5.99 -0.05
CA LEU A 237 5.73 6.82 0.89
C LEU A 237 7.01 7.35 0.24
N GLY A 238 7.14 8.67 0.19
CA GLY A 238 8.38 9.37 -0.16
C GLY A 238 9.24 9.60 1.08
N VAL A 239 9.40 10.85 1.50
CA VAL A 239 10.02 11.23 2.78
C VAL A 239 9.00 11.71 3.80
N ARG A 240 9.26 11.47 5.10
CA ARG A 240 8.49 12.01 6.22
C ARG A 240 9.07 13.35 6.66
N VAL A 241 8.32 14.41 6.44
CA VAL A 241 8.77 15.78 6.72
C VAL A 241 8.23 16.26 8.06
N GLY A 242 9.13 16.69 8.93
CA GLY A 242 8.83 17.34 10.21
C GLY A 242 8.88 18.86 10.10
N GLU A 243 9.79 19.49 10.84
CA GLU A 243 9.99 20.94 10.80
C GLU A 243 10.48 21.42 9.41
N VAL A 244 9.91 22.55 8.96
CA VAL A 244 10.43 23.30 7.82
C VAL A 244 10.63 24.75 8.21
N THR A 245 11.85 25.26 7.99
CA THR A 245 12.22 26.62 8.38
C THR A 245 12.91 27.34 7.23
N LEU A 246 12.56 28.60 7.03
CA LEU A 246 13.13 29.49 6.04
C LEU A 246 13.88 30.63 6.71
N PHE A 247 15.13 30.80 6.32
CA PHE A 247 16.04 31.85 6.78
C PHE A 247 16.22 32.86 5.64
N GLY A 248 15.50 33.99 5.73
CA GLY A 248 15.69 35.15 4.86
C GLY A 248 16.74 36.10 5.41
N SER A 249 16.94 37.24 4.73
CA SER A 249 17.86 38.30 5.17
C SER A 249 17.49 38.88 6.54
N ASP A 250 16.19 39.10 6.76
CA ASP A 250 15.70 39.90 7.89
C ASP A 250 14.77 39.11 8.84
N VAL A 251 14.33 37.92 8.43
CA VAL A 251 13.38 37.12 9.20
C VAL A 251 13.62 35.62 9.03
N THR A 252 13.43 34.88 10.12
CA THR A 252 13.29 33.42 10.11
C THR A 252 11.81 33.08 10.24
N ARG A 253 11.28 32.25 9.33
CA ARG A 253 9.88 31.83 9.33
C ARG A 253 9.77 30.30 9.38
N SER A 254 8.91 29.79 10.25
CA SER A 254 8.49 28.39 10.22
C SER A 254 7.41 28.23 9.14
N VAL A 255 7.48 27.14 8.37
CA VAL A 255 6.49 26.76 7.37
C VAL A 255 5.73 25.56 7.89
N THR A 256 4.48 25.77 8.29
CA THR A 256 3.61 24.72 8.84
C THR A 256 2.50 24.30 7.89
N ALA A 257 2.47 24.82 6.66
CA ALA A 257 1.40 24.58 5.70
C ALA A 257 1.14 23.09 5.42
N HIS A 258 2.16 22.23 5.50
CA HIS A 258 1.98 20.79 5.40
C HIS A 258 1.27 20.21 6.63
N LEU A 259 1.45 20.76 7.83
CA LEU A 259 0.87 20.27 9.09
C LEU A 259 -0.56 20.75 9.34
N ASP A 260 -1.04 21.76 8.63
CA ASP A 260 -2.29 22.47 8.93
C ASP A 260 -3.59 21.67 8.65
N GLY A 261 -3.54 20.33 8.56
CA GLY A 261 -4.70 19.44 8.43
C GLY A 261 -5.50 19.57 7.13
N HIS A 262 -5.17 20.52 6.26
CA HIS A 262 -5.79 20.69 4.96
C HIS A 262 -5.19 19.71 3.94
N ALA A 263 -6.00 19.33 2.96
CA ALA A 263 -5.57 18.51 1.83
C ALA A 263 -4.63 19.31 0.93
N VAL A 264 -3.32 19.15 1.16
CA VAL A 264 -2.27 19.67 0.29
C VAL A 264 -1.82 18.57 -0.65
N ALA A 265 -1.72 18.88 -1.94
CA ALA A 265 -1.37 17.89 -2.96
C ALA A 265 -0.03 17.20 -2.64
N GLY A 266 -0.06 15.88 -2.65
CA GLY A 266 1.13 15.03 -2.47
C GLY A 266 1.54 14.73 -1.03
N TRP A 267 0.65 14.99 -0.07
CA TRP A 267 0.84 14.65 1.34
C TRP A 267 -0.17 13.61 1.81
N HIS A 268 0.28 12.61 2.56
CA HIS A 268 -0.61 11.69 3.26
C HIS A 268 -1.26 12.36 4.46
N ASP A 269 -2.50 12.00 4.75
CA ASP A 269 -3.19 12.46 5.96
C ASP A 269 -2.68 11.68 7.18
N GLU A 270 -2.36 12.39 8.25
CA GLU A 270 -1.89 11.85 9.52
C GLU A 270 -2.80 12.29 10.69
N GLY A 271 -3.96 12.88 10.38
CA GLY A 271 -4.93 13.37 11.35
C GLY A 271 -4.59 14.74 11.93
N ALA A 272 -5.52 15.28 12.73
CA ALA A 272 -5.37 16.60 13.35
C ALA A 272 -4.24 16.61 14.39
N GLY A 273 -3.37 17.63 14.33
CA GLY A 273 -2.28 17.82 15.30
C GLY A 273 -0.98 17.05 14.96
N ALA A 274 -0.90 16.46 13.76
CA ALA A 274 0.31 15.81 13.29
C ALA A 274 1.52 16.76 13.32
N GLN A 275 2.64 16.30 13.86
CA GLN A 275 3.91 17.03 13.91
C GLN A 275 4.81 16.74 12.70
N SER A 276 4.37 15.84 11.82
CA SER A 276 5.04 15.46 10.59
C SER A 276 4.07 14.77 9.65
N ARG A 277 4.38 14.76 8.35
CA ARG A 277 3.59 14.04 7.34
C ARG A 277 4.48 13.38 6.31
N TRP A 278 4.03 12.23 5.82
CA TRP A 278 4.64 11.59 4.66
C TRP A 278 4.24 12.30 3.37
N THR A 279 5.22 12.51 2.51
CA THR A 279 4.99 12.86 1.11
C THR A 279 4.64 11.60 0.31
N ASN A 280 3.99 11.75 -0.84
CA ASN A 280 3.73 10.66 -1.79
C ASN A 280 4.74 10.57 -2.95
N GLY A 281 5.96 11.10 -2.74
CA GLY A 281 6.99 11.23 -3.76
C GLY A 281 7.03 12.60 -4.46
N ARG A 282 5.91 13.34 -4.48
CA ARG A 282 5.88 14.72 -5.01
C ARG A 282 4.85 15.58 -4.28
N ALA A 283 5.32 16.34 -3.30
CA ALA A 283 4.46 17.12 -2.41
C ALA A 283 4.60 18.62 -2.62
N LEU A 284 3.47 19.31 -2.80
CA LEU A 284 3.45 20.78 -2.86
C LEU A 284 3.62 21.34 -1.45
N LEU A 285 4.55 22.26 -1.26
CA LEU A 285 4.72 22.99 -0.01
C LEU A 285 4.54 24.49 -0.26
N PRO A 286 3.37 25.05 0.10
CA PRO A 286 3.17 26.49 0.12
C PRO A 286 4.10 27.14 1.15
N LEU A 287 4.75 28.23 0.77
CA LEU A 287 5.66 28.99 1.64
C LEU A 287 5.02 30.29 2.18
N GLY A 288 3.76 30.56 1.81
CA GLY A 288 3.07 31.81 2.12
C GLY A 288 3.46 32.92 1.14
N GLU A 289 3.84 34.09 1.67
CA GLU A 289 4.29 35.22 0.86
C GLU A 289 5.55 34.88 0.05
N ALA A 290 5.62 35.44 -1.15
CA ALA A 290 6.76 35.29 -2.04
C ALA A 290 8.05 35.84 -1.39
N LEU A 291 9.14 35.09 -1.51
CA LEU A 291 10.43 35.52 -0.98
C LEU A 291 10.91 36.82 -1.65
N GLY A 292 11.13 37.88 -0.88
CA GLY A 292 11.66 39.15 -1.43
C GLY A 292 13.13 39.05 -1.87
N THR A 293 13.91 38.20 -1.21
CA THR A 293 15.34 37.96 -1.45
C THR A 293 15.63 36.45 -1.48
N GLN A 294 16.87 36.07 -1.78
CA GLN A 294 17.32 34.68 -1.66
C GLN A 294 17.24 34.22 -0.20
N ALA A 295 16.78 32.99 0.04
CA ALA A 295 16.64 32.42 1.38
C ALA A 295 17.24 31.02 1.46
N LEU A 296 17.63 30.61 2.67
CA LEU A 296 17.94 29.20 2.95
C LEU A 296 16.70 28.51 3.50
N MET A 297 16.44 27.30 3.01
CA MET A 297 15.35 26.44 3.50
C MET A 297 15.94 25.20 4.13
N THR A 298 15.54 24.90 5.36
CA THR A 298 15.83 23.64 6.03
C THR A 298 14.58 22.80 6.11
N ILE A 299 14.70 21.53 5.72
CA ILE A 299 13.64 20.54 5.80
C ILE A 299 14.13 19.42 6.72
N GLU A 300 13.38 19.16 7.78
CA GLU A 300 13.60 18.04 8.66
C GLU A 300 13.05 16.77 8.02
N VAL A 301 13.93 15.82 7.74
CA VAL A 301 13.60 14.48 7.26
C VAL A 301 13.64 13.55 8.46
N LEU A 302 12.47 13.18 8.97
CA LEU A 302 12.35 12.29 10.12
C LEU A 302 12.59 10.83 9.74
N GLU A 303 12.15 10.46 8.55
CA GLU A 303 12.12 9.09 8.08
C GLU A 303 12.12 9.05 6.55
N THR A 304 12.74 8.02 5.99
CA THR A 304 12.72 7.70 4.56
C THR A 304 12.18 6.28 4.40
N ALA A 305 11.43 6.03 3.34
CA ALA A 305 11.07 4.66 2.99
C ALA A 305 12.27 3.90 2.40
N LEU A 306 12.07 2.59 2.18
CA LEU A 306 12.93 1.79 1.31
C LEU A 306 12.38 1.92 -0.12
N TYR A 307 13.24 2.19 -1.09
CA TYR A 307 12.85 2.44 -2.48
C TYR A 307 13.39 1.38 -3.42
N PHE A 308 12.77 1.26 -4.59
CA PHE A 308 13.34 0.48 -5.67
C PHE A 308 14.43 1.28 -6.37
N GLN A 309 15.55 0.64 -6.67
CA GLN A 309 16.59 1.26 -7.48
C GLN A 309 16.08 1.47 -8.91
N ASP A 310 16.18 2.70 -9.39
CA ASP A 310 15.92 3.01 -10.79
C ASP A 310 17.06 2.41 -11.62
N TYR A 311 16.77 1.37 -12.40
CA TYR A 311 17.64 1.03 -13.53
C TYR A 311 17.47 2.15 -14.55
N SER A 312 18.27 3.21 -14.40
CA SER A 312 18.51 4.12 -15.51
C SER A 312 18.83 3.24 -16.72
N THR A 313 18.02 3.36 -17.77
CA THR A 313 18.28 2.74 -19.07
C THR A 313 19.59 3.34 -19.58
N GLY A 314 20.70 2.75 -19.12
CA GLY A 314 22.01 2.96 -19.68
C GLY A 314 21.89 2.63 -21.16
N THR A 315 22.09 3.64 -21.99
CA THR A 315 22.29 3.55 -23.43
C THR A 315 23.00 2.24 -23.75
N VAL A 316 22.27 1.29 -24.34
CA VAL A 316 22.89 0.09 -24.91
C VAL A 316 23.77 0.62 -26.03
N ALA A 317 25.07 0.70 -25.79
CA ALA A 317 26.04 0.94 -26.83
C ALA A 317 25.84 -0.15 -27.87
N SER A 318 25.45 0.26 -29.07
CA SER A 318 25.41 -0.58 -30.26
C SER A 318 26.82 -1.12 -30.51
N GLU A 319 27.10 -2.34 -30.06
CA GLU A 319 28.18 -3.12 -30.64
C GLU A 319 27.75 -3.49 -32.06
N GLN A 320 28.26 -2.70 -33.02
CA GLN A 320 28.35 -3.11 -34.41
C GLN A 320 29.17 -4.39 -34.47
N VAL A 321 28.50 -5.50 -34.78
CA VAL A 321 29.17 -6.68 -35.32
C VAL A 321 29.56 -6.35 -36.76
N ALA A 322 30.81 -5.97 -36.94
CA ALA A 322 31.48 -5.94 -38.24
C ALA A 322 32.49 -7.08 -38.26
N ALA A 323 32.13 -8.18 -38.94
CA ALA A 323 32.95 -9.10 -39.73
C ALA A 323 32.19 -10.43 -39.89
#